data_AF-A0A0F9AC87-F1
#
_entry.id   AF-A0A0F9AC87-F1
#
_cell.length_a   1.000
_cell.length_b   1.000
_cell.length_c   1.000
_cell.angle_alpha   90.00
_cell.angle_beta   90.00
_cell.angle_gamma   90.00
#
_symmetry.space_group_name_H-M   'P 1'
#
loop_
_entity.id
_entity.type
_entity.pdbx_description
1 polymer ?
#
loop_
_entity_poly.entity_id
_entity_poly.type
_entity_poly.pdbx_seq_one_letter_code
_entity_poly.pdbx_strand_id
1 'polypeptide(L)'
;LTIGYGPGQPYMGELAPHWDIPRQQGLTKSVPPGSLVVAIRQLIIFTNASPTGWRHIGQTAFRTFRPGSEMPFPLSPGDELIFPSITRQEFDRIADDPTGGAEREALT
;
A
#
# COMPACT_ATOMS: atom_id res chain seq x y z
N LEU A 1 -15.02 -6.10 -12.16
CA LEU A 1 -15.30 -6.77 -10.88
C LEU A 1 -13.96 -6.94 -10.17
N THR A 2 -13.61 -6.11 -9.18
CA THR A 2 -12.47 -6.41 -8.30
C THR A 2 -13.03 -6.70 -6.93
N ILE A 3 -12.92 -7.97 -6.53
CA ILE A 3 -12.96 -8.37 -5.12
C ILE A 3 -11.49 -8.45 -4.72
N GLY A 4 -11.12 -7.75 -3.66
CA GLY A 4 -9.74 -7.55 -3.20
C GLY A 4 -8.94 -8.84 -3.13
N TYR A 5 -7.76 -8.83 -3.77
CA TYR A 5 -6.79 -9.92 -3.73
C TYR A 5 -6.43 -10.34 -2.28
N GLY A 6 -6.51 -9.39 -1.34
CA GLY A 6 -6.43 -9.65 0.10
C GLY A 6 -7.35 -8.69 0.89
N PRO A 7 -7.65 -9.00 2.16
CA PRO A 7 -8.47 -8.14 3.02
C PRO A 7 -7.83 -6.77 3.18
N GLY A 8 -8.62 -5.72 2.97
CA GLY A 8 -8.16 -4.33 3.11
C GLY A 8 -7.14 -3.87 2.08
N GLN A 9 -6.89 -4.63 1.01
CA GLN A 9 -5.93 -4.25 -0.03
C GLN A 9 -6.48 -3.12 -0.91
N PRO A 10 -5.93 -1.89 -0.82
CA PRO A 10 -6.46 -0.75 -1.56
C PRO A 10 -5.92 -0.76 -2.99
N TYR A 11 -6.82 -0.52 -3.93
CA TYR A 11 -6.49 -0.12 -5.29
C TYR A 11 -6.67 1.38 -5.37
N MET A 12 -5.59 2.12 -5.61
CA MET A 12 -5.66 3.57 -5.71
C MET A 12 -6.26 4.00 -7.05
N GLY A 13 -6.65 5.27 -7.12
CA GLY A 13 -7.08 5.90 -8.37
C GLY A 13 -6.00 5.87 -9.45
N GLU A 14 -6.39 6.25 -10.66
CA GLU A 14 -5.49 6.30 -11.81
C GLU A 14 -4.39 7.35 -11.59
N LEU A 15 -3.13 6.91 -11.67
CA LEU A 15 -1.97 7.80 -11.59
C LEU A 15 -1.78 8.61 -12.87
N ALA A 16 -0.98 9.67 -12.77
CA ALA A 16 -0.57 10.49 -13.89
C ALA A 16 0.17 9.68 -14.99
N PRO A 17 0.16 10.13 -16.26
CA PRO A 17 0.69 9.35 -17.39
C PRO A 17 2.15 8.89 -17.28
N HIS A 18 3.00 9.61 -16.54
CA HIS A 18 4.40 9.21 -16.33
C HIS A 18 4.54 7.94 -15.45
N TRP A 19 3.47 7.52 -14.78
CA TRP A 19 3.37 6.25 -14.07
C TRP A 19 2.83 5.10 -14.93
N ASP A 20 2.72 5.28 -16.25
CA ASP A 20 2.36 4.20 -17.18
C ASP A 20 3.53 3.23 -17.40
N ILE A 21 3.85 2.52 -16.33
CA ILE A 21 4.96 1.59 -16.27
C ILE A 21 4.40 0.19 -16.50
N PRO A 22 4.87 -0.56 -17.50
CA PRO A 22 4.37 -1.90 -17.77
C PRO A 22 4.74 -2.86 -16.63
N ARG A 23 3.97 -3.93 -16.53
CA ARG A 23 4.30 -5.09 -15.69
C ARG A 23 5.68 -5.62 -16.05
N GLN A 24 6.36 -6.18 -15.06
CA GLN A 24 7.60 -6.92 -15.28
C GLN A 24 7.33 -8.14 -16.17
N GLN A 25 8.29 -8.46 -17.05
CA GLN A 25 8.23 -9.69 -17.86
C GLN A 25 8.39 -10.95 -16.98
N GLY A 26 9.23 -10.85 -15.94
CA GLY A 26 9.40 -11.90 -14.93
C GLY A 26 8.58 -11.66 -13.67
N LEU A 27 8.36 -12.72 -12.90
CA LEU A 27 7.66 -12.66 -11.62
C LEU A 27 8.66 -12.45 -10.47
N THR A 28 8.44 -11.40 -9.67
CA THR A 28 9.08 -11.29 -8.35
C THR A 28 8.42 -12.33 -7.44
N LYS A 29 9.22 -13.29 -6.95
CA LYS A 29 8.70 -14.46 -6.21
C LYS A 29 7.90 -14.09 -4.97
N SER A 30 8.30 -13.03 -4.27
CA SER A 30 7.59 -12.51 -3.11
C SER A 30 8.01 -11.07 -2.83
N VAL A 31 7.04 -10.23 -2.47
CA VAL A 31 7.27 -8.92 -1.83
C VAL A 31 6.64 -8.95 -0.44
N PRO A 32 7.20 -8.24 0.55
CA PRO A 32 6.69 -8.24 1.93
C PRO A 32 5.32 -7.53 2.06
N PRO A 33 4.58 -7.75 3.17
CA PRO A 33 3.46 -6.89 3.54
C PRO A 33 3.88 -5.42 3.61
N GLY A 34 2.95 -4.51 3.28
CA GLY A 34 3.21 -3.07 3.21
C GLY A 34 3.86 -2.61 1.89
N SER A 35 4.12 -3.53 0.95
CA SER A 35 4.80 -3.16 -0.30
C SER A 35 3.93 -2.25 -1.14
N LEU A 36 4.48 -1.12 -1.55
CA LEU A 36 3.93 -0.24 -2.56
C LEU A 36 4.34 -0.77 -3.92
N VAL A 37 3.38 -1.29 -4.68
CA VAL A 37 3.62 -1.83 -6.02
C VAL A 37 2.88 -1.05 -7.09
N VAL A 38 3.52 -0.88 -8.24
CA VAL A 38 2.97 -0.12 -9.38
C VAL A 38 3.00 -0.92 -10.68
N ALA A 39 1.93 -0.80 -11.46
CA ALA A 39 1.89 -1.15 -12.88
C ALA A 39 0.67 -0.49 -13.54
N ILE A 40 0.78 -0.14 -14.82
CA ILE A 40 -0.35 0.32 -15.65
C ILE A 40 -1.10 1.46 -14.95
N ARG A 41 -0.34 2.44 -14.43
CA ARG A 41 -0.87 3.63 -13.74
C ARG A 41 -1.71 3.34 -12.50
N GLN A 42 -1.55 2.17 -11.89
CA GLN A 42 -2.18 1.83 -10.61
C GLN A 42 -1.11 1.61 -9.56
N LEU A 43 -1.35 2.12 -8.34
CA LEU A 43 -0.58 1.80 -7.14
C LEU A 43 -1.45 0.98 -6.19
N ILE A 44 -0.83 -0.04 -5.59
CA ILE A 44 -1.48 -0.94 -4.63
C ILE A 44 -0.56 -1.10 -3.43
N ILE A 45 -1.14 -1.16 -2.23
CA ILE A 45 -0.45 -1.63 -1.02
C ILE A 45 -0.73 -3.13 -0.85
N PHE A 46 0.29 -3.98 -0.92
CA PHE A 46 0.12 -5.41 -0.68
C PHE A 46 -0.01 -5.69 0.82
N THR A 47 -1.10 -6.36 1.22
CA THR A 47 -1.41 -6.58 2.64
C THR A 47 -0.74 -7.82 3.22
N ASN A 48 -0.34 -8.74 2.36
CA ASN A 48 0.35 -9.98 2.72
C ASN A 48 1.59 -10.15 1.85
N ALA A 49 2.51 -11.02 2.28
CA ALA A 49 3.60 -11.44 1.43
C ALA A 49 3.04 -12.12 0.17
N SER A 50 3.43 -11.68 -1.02
CA SER A 50 2.79 -12.19 -2.26
C SER A 50 3.73 -12.12 -3.47
N PRO A 51 3.65 -13.08 -4.41
CA PRO A 51 4.32 -12.96 -5.70
C PRO A 51 3.71 -11.81 -6.49
N THR A 52 4.51 -11.13 -7.32
CA THR A 52 3.99 -10.03 -8.14
C THR A 52 4.77 -9.85 -9.45
N GLY A 53 4.03 -9.50 -10.50
CA GLY A 53 4.61 -8.98 -11.74
C GLY A 53 4.60 -7.46 -11.80
N TRP A 54 4.23 -6.80 -10.70
CA TRP A 54 4.23 -5.34 -10.57
C TRP A 54 5.54 -4.90 -9.92
N ARG A 55 5.95 -3.66 -10.18
CA ARG A 55 7.21 -3.16 -9.65
C ARG A 55 7.03 -2.73 -8.21
N HIS A 56 7.80 -3.32 -7.30
CA HIS A 56 7.92 -2.86 -5.91
C HIS A 56 8.76 -1.58 -5.88
N ILE A 57 8.14 -0.46 -5.49
CA ILE A 57 8.75 0.87 -5.55
C ILE A 57 8.97 1.51 -4.18
N GLY A 58 8.40 0.95 -3.12
CA GLY A 58 8.54 1.48 -1.77
C GLY A 58 7.85 0.60 -0.76
N GLN A 59 8.03 0.92 0.52
CA GLN A 59 7.49 0.17 1.63
C GLN A 59 6.77 1.13 2.57
N THR A 60 5.60 0.75 3.08
CA THR A 60 4.91 1.47 4.16
C THR A 60 4.76 0.60 5.42
N ALA A 61 4.87 1.22 6.59
CA ALA A 61 4.55 0.59 7.87
C ALA A 61 3.03 0.56 8.12
N PHE A 62 2.26 1.35 7.36
CA PHE A 62 0.80 1.40 7.46
C PHE A 62 0.15 0.05 7.14
N ARG A 63 -0.57 -0.50 8.10
CA ARG A 63 -1.34 -1.74 7.94
C ARG A 63 -2.77 -1.40 7.54
N THR A 64 -3.18 -1.83 6.34
CA THR A 64 -4.53 -1.59 5.80
C THR A 64 -5.57 -2.61 6.31
N PHE A 65 -5.12 -3.63 7.05
CA PHE A 65 -5.98 -4.58 7.74
C PHE A 65 -5.41 -4.87 9.14
N ARG A 66 -6.24 -4.70 10.18
CA ARG A 66 -5.85 -4.77 11.60
C ARG A 66 -6.87 -5.62 12.38
N PRO A 67 -6.83 -6.97 12.26
CA PRO A 67 -7.75 -7.85 12.96
C PRO A 67 -7.50 -7.78 14.48
N GLY A 68 -8.32 -7.02 15.19
CA GLY A 68 -8.17 -6.73 16.63
C GLY A 68 -8.15 -5.25 17.00
N SER A 69 -8.12 -4.36 16.01
CA SER A 69 -8.34 -2.92 16.20
C SER A 69 -9.83 -2.59 16.32
N GLU A 70 -10.17 -1.49 16.99
CA GLU A 70 -11.53 -0.89 16.95
C GLU A 70 -11.95 -0.54 15.51
N MET A 71 -10.97 -0.25 14.64
CA MET A 71 -11.16 -0.01 13.22
C MET A 71 -10.27 -1.00 12.42
N PRO A 72 -10.79 -2.21 12.07
CA PRO A 72 -10.02 -3.22 11.35
C PRO A 72 -9.64 -2.82 9.92
N PHE A 73 -10.45 -1.98 9.29
CA PHE A 73 -10.23 -1.41 7.95
C PHE A 73 -10.14 0.11 8.09
N PRO A 74 -8.93 0.68 8.16
CA PRO A 74 -8.74 2.12 8.36
C PRO A 74 -9.00 2.96 7.11
N LEU A 75 -9.18 2.32 5.94
CA LEU A 75 -9.47 2.98 4.66
C LEU A 75 -10.90 2.70 4.20
N SER A 76 -11.53 3.72 3.64
CA SER A 76 -12.84 3.70 3.00
C SER A 76 -12.74 4.13 1.53
N PRO A 77 -13.69 3.72 0.66
CA PRO A 77 -13.77 4.25 -0.69
C PRO A 77 -13.87 5.78 -0.68
N GLY A 78 -13.01 6.44 -1.45
CA GLY A 78 -12.93 7.90 -1.51
C GLY A 78 -11.81 8.50 -0.65
N ASP A 79 -11.17 7.71 0.22
CA ASP A 79 -10.00 8.19 0.96
C ASP A 79 -8.81 8.47 0.02
N GLU A 80 -8.10 9.54 0.32
CA GLU A 80 -6.83 9.90 -0.34
C GLU A 80 -5.64 9.44 0.50
N LEU A 81 -4.57 9.02 -0.17
CA LEU A 81 -3.35 8.53 0.46
C LEU A 81 -2.15 9.33 -0.03
N ILE A 82 -1.38 9.86 0.91
CA ILE A 82 -0.14 10.57 0.66
C ILE A 82 1.00 9.76 1.30
N PHE A 83 2.10 9.60 0.57
CA PHE A 83 3.27 8.84 1.01
C PHE A 83 4.51 9.76 1.11
N PRO A 84 4.71 10.44 2.24
CA PRO A 84 5.95 11.16 2.50
C PRO A 84 7.13 10.17 2.53
N SER A 85 8.25 10.55 1.93
CA SER A 85 9.49 9.77 2.06
C SER A 85 10.03 9.93 3.48
N ILE A 86 10.32 8.81 4.13
CA ILE A 86 10.93 8.75 5.46
C ILE A 86 12.25 7.97 5.40
N THR A 87 13.09 8.17 6.41
CA THR A 87 14.34 7.40 6.52
C THR A 87 14.04 5.96 6.92
N ARG A 88 15.01 5.07 6.68
CA ARG A 88 14.94 3.67 7.16
C ARG A 88 14.75 3.60 8.68
N GLN A 89 15.47 4.44 9.42
CA GLN A 89 15.40 4.52 10.88
C GLN A 89 14.01 4.93 11.36
N GLU A 90 13.40 5.91 10.70
CA GLU A 90 12.04 6.35 11.03
C GLU A 90 11.02 5.25 10.75
N PHE A 91 11.17 4.54 9.62
CA PHE A 91 10.33 3.38 9.34
C PHE A 91 10.46 2.33 10.46
N ASP A 92 11.69 1.99 10.88
CA ASP A 92 11.90 1.02 11.96
C ASP A 92 11.21 1.45 13.25
N ARG A 93 11.26 2.75 13.57
CA ARG A 93 10.62 3.31 14.75
C ARG A 93 9.10 3.15 14.74
N ILE A 94 8.46 3.34 13.59
CA ILE A 94 7.00 3.30 13.44
C ILE A 94 6.47 1.92 13.03
N ALA A 95 7.33 0.92 12.79
CA ALA A 95 6.91 -0.41 12.30
C ALA A 95 5.99 -1.16 13.29
N ASP A 96 6.20 -0.92 14.59
CA ASP A 96 5.41 -1.50 15.68
C ASP A 96 4.28 -0.59 16.14
N ASP A 97 4.17 0.61 15.59
CA ASP A 97 3.05 1.51 15.85
C ASP A 97 1.74 0.89 15.30
N PRO A 98 0.62 0.90 16.05
CA PRO A 98 -0.65 0.32 15.59
C PRO A 98 -1.19 0.92 14.29
N THR A 99 -0.83 2.18 14.00
CA THR A 99 -1.17 2.85 12.74
C THR A 99 -0.05 2.77 11.71
N GLY A 100 1.14 2.32 12.08
CA GLY A 100 2.33 2.37 11.22
C GLY A 100 2.79 3.80 10.96
N GLY A 101 2.53 4.71 11.91
CA GLY A 101 2.84 6.14 11.81
C GLY A 101 1.92 6.92 10.86
N ALA A 102 0.79 6.34 10.44
CA ALA A 102 -0.16 7.05 9.59
C ALA A 102 -1.04 8.00 10.41
N GLU A 103 -1.23 9.19 9.85
CA GLU A 103 -2.15 10.22 10.34
C GLU A 103 -3.37 10.30 9.41
N ARG A 104 -4.50 10.81 9.91
CA ARG A 104 -5.74 10.98 9.15
C ARG A 104 -6.27 12.39 9.32
N GLU A 105 -6.62 13.04 8.22
CA GLU A 105 -7.26 14.35 8.17
C GLU A 105 -8.54 14.25 7.33
N ALA A 106 -9.57 15.03 7.69
CA ALA A 106 -10.79 15.12 6.89
C ALA A 106 -10.57 16.14 5.76
N LEU A 107 -10.82 15.72 4.52
CA LEU A 107 -10.82 16.63 3.38
C LEU A 107 -11.93 17.68 3.59
N THR A 108 -11.56 18.96 3.57
CA THR A 108 -12.48 20.10 3.74
C THR A 108 -12.84 20.73 2.41
#